data_AF-A0A971ZRA1-F1
#
_entry.id   AF-A0A971ZRA1-F1
#
_cell.length_a   1.000
_cell.length_b   1.000
_cell.length_c   1.000
_cell.angle_alpha   90.00
_cell.angle_beta   90.00
_cell.angle_gamma   90.00
#
_symmetry.space_group_name_H-M   'P 1'
#
loop_
_entity.id
_entity.type
_entity.pdbx_description
1 polymer ?
#
loop_
_entity_poly.entity_id
_entity_poly.type
_entity_poly.pdbx_seq_one_letter_code
_entity_poly.pdbx_strand_id
1 'polypeptide(L)'
;MCPILECGHDIIKGHAEAMEVVRRVQTANFGVLWNDSTINQATLADLQPRLRHFHVHDEVLDPDNTNILRLAGQIKPAGYRGYISLEIIHGKNLPEDLLKSVAARLTQQIAQG
;
A
#
# COMPACT_ATOMS: atom_id res chain seq x y z
N MET A 1 -16.77 3.25 -11.24
CA MET A 1 -15.33 3.02 -11.43
C MET A 1 -14.59 4.26 -10.92
N CYS A 2 -13.62 4.09 -10.03
CA CYS A 2 -12.77 5.17 -9.53
C CYS A 2 -11.39 5.02 -10.19
N PRO A 3 -10.91 5.99 -10.99
CA PRO A 3 -9.54 5.98 -11.48
C PRO A 3 -8.56 6.06 -10.31
N ILE A 4 -7.49 5.27 -10.38
CA ILE A 4 -6.46 5.18 -9.35
C ILE A 4 -5.13 5.58 -9.96
N LEU A 5 -4.43 6.50 -9.30
CA LEU A 5 -3.03 6.81 -9.57
C LEU A 5 -2.16 5.94 -8.67
N GLU A 6 -1.37 5.08 -9.28
CA GLU A 6 -0.30 4.37 -8.58
C GLU A 6 0.89 5.31 -8.35
N CYS A 7 1.40 5.33 -7.11
CA CYS A 7 2.47 6.18 -6.64
C CYS A 7 3.44 5.39 -5.75
N GLY A 8 4.66 5.87 -5.61
CA GLY A 8 5.73 5.11 -4.95
C GLY A 8 6.32 4.05 -5.88
N HIS A 9 6.11 4.18 -7.19
CA HIS A 9 6.42 3.17 -8.20
C HIS A 9 6.98 3.80 -9.49
N ASP A 10 7.40 2.96 -10.44
CA ASP A 10 8.05 3.25 -11.72
C ASP A 10 7.87 4.66 -12.36
N ILE A 11 6.63 5.10 -12.61
CA ILE A 11 6.31 6.36 -13.31
C ILE A 11 6.18 7.53 -12.34
N ILE A 12 5.47 7.33 -11.23
CA ILE A 12 5.29 8.32 -10.15
C ILE A 12 5.99 7.77 -8.91
N LYS A 13 7.26 8.11 -8.75
CA LYS A 13 8.19 7.42 -7.85
C LYS A 13 8.03 7.80 -6.41
N GLY A 14 7.47 8.97 -6.14
CA GLY A 14 7.45 9.50 -4.79
C GLY A 14 6.36 10.50 -4.54
N HIS A 15 6.34 10.93 -3.28
CA HIS A 15 5.34 11.84 -2.73
C HIS A 15 5.20 13.16 -3.52
N ALA A 16 6.31 13.80 -3.88
CA ALA A 16 6.28 15.10 -4.58
C ALA A 16 5.59 15.02 -5.96
N GLU A 17 5.95 14.01 -6.75
CA GLU A 17 5.38 13.77 -8.08
C GLU A 17 3.89 13.39 -7.97
N ALA A 18 3.53 12.56 -6.99
CA ALA A 18 2.14 12.19 -6.72
C ALA A 18 1.28 13.43 -6.43
N MET A 19 1.79 14.36 -5.61
CA MET A 19 1.07 15.57 -5.24
C MET A 19 0.91 16.56 -6.40
N GLU A 20 1.84 16.61 -7.34
CA GLU A 20 1.69 17.40 -8.57
C GLU A 20 0.49 16.96 -9.40
N VAL A 21 0.22 15.65 -9.47
CA VAL A 21 -0.95 15.11 -10.16
C VAL A 21 -2.21 15.32 -9.32
N VAL A 22 -2.18 14.90 -8.05
CA VAL A 22 -3.34 14.94 -7.13
C VAL A 22 -3.95 16.34 -7.02
N ARG A 23 -3.12 17.39 -6.95
CA ARG A 23 -3.59 18.78 -6.83
C ARG A 23 -4.30 19.28 -8.08
N ARG A 24 -4.05 18.70 -9.25
CA ARG A 24 -4.67 19.08 -10.52
C ARG A 24 -6.00 18.36 -10.75
N VAL A 25 -6.27 17.27 -10.02
CA VAL A 25 -7.50 16.50 -10.17
C VAL A 25 -8.65 17.12 -9.36
N GLN A 26 -9.59 17.73 -10.07
CA GLN A 26 -10.72 18.48 -9.48
C GLN A 26 -11.93 17.62 -9.09
N THR A 27 -11.87 16.30 -9.30
CA THR A 27 -12.97 15.39 -8.92
C THR A 27 -12.66 14.62 -7.64
N ALA A 28 -13.71 14.34 -6.86
CA ALA A 28 -13.65 13.45 -5.71
C ALA A 28 -13.62 11.97 -6.10
N ASN A 29 -14.05 11.62 -7.33
CA ASN A 29 -13.97 10.27 -7.88
C ASN A 29 -12.57 10.00 -8.47
N PHE A 30 -11.55 10.06 -7.62
CA PHE A 30 -10.17 9.76 -7.95
C PHE A 30 -9.43 9.30 -6.69
N GLY A 31 -8.68 8.22 -6.81
CA GLY A 31 -7.94 7.61 -5.71
C GLY A 31 -6.44 7.52 -6.00
N VAL A 32 -5.70 7.19 -4.95
CA VAL A 32 -4.28 6.89 -4.98
C VAL A 32 -4.05 5.49 -4.42
N LEU A 33 -3.16 4.75 -5.06
CA LEU A 33 -2.57 3.52 -4.57
C LEU A 33 -1.11 3.81 -4.25
N TRP A 34 -0.67 3.45 -3.04
CA TRP A 34 0.71 3.56 -2.62
C TRP A 34 1.40 2.21 -2.75
N ASN A 35 2.44 2.12 -3.57
CA ASN A 35 3.08 0.86 -3.92
C ASN A 35 4.40 0.66 -3.15
N ASP A 36 4.29 0.63 -1.82
CA ASP A 36 5.39 0.32 -0.91
C ASP A 36 4.79 -0.10 0.44
N SER A 37 5.45 -1.03 1.15
CA SER A 37 5.05 -1.45 2.49
C SER A 37 5.41 -0.44 3.59
N THR A 38 6.01 0.68 3.23
CA THR A 38 6.39 1.79 4.11
C THR A 38 5.84 3.11 3.61
N ILE A 39 5.44 3.98 4.54
CA ILE A 39 4.98 5.33 4.24
C ILE A 39 5.41 6.26 5.37
N ASN A 40 5.96 7.42 5.03
CA ASN A 40 6.28 8.44 6.04
C ASN A 40 5.02 9.28 6.37
N GLN A 41 5.05 10.00 7.49
CA GLN A 41 3.88 10.76 7.95
C GLN A 41 3.46 11.88 6.99
N ALA A 42 4.41 12.57 6.35
CA ALA A 42 4.09 13.65 5.41
C ALA A 42 3.35 13.11 4.18
N THR A 43 3.87 12.01 3.60
CA THR A 43 3.22 11.31 2.50
C THR A 43 1.83 10.81 2.89
N LEU A 44 1.71 10.19 4.07
CA LEU A 44 0.42 9.70 4.55
C LEU A 44 -0.58 10.83 4.73
N ALA A 45 -0.21 11.93 5.40
CA ALA A 45 -1.10 13.05 5.66
C ALA A 45 -1.65 13.66 4.36
N ASP A 46 -0.79 13.85 3.36
CA ASP A 46 -1.17 14.45 2.08
C ASP A 46 -1.99 13.50 1.19
N LEU A 47 -1.68 12.21 1.19
CA LEU A 47 -2.38 11.23 0.35
C LEU A 47 -3.65 10.68 1.00
N GLN A 48 -3.78 10.67 2.34
CA GLN A 48 -4.88 10.04 3.08
C GLN A 48 -6.28 10.35 2.51
N PRO A 49 -6.61 11.60 2.13
CA PRO A 49 -7.96 11.90 1.63
C PRO A 49 -8.33 11.11 0.37
N ARG A 50 -7.32 10.73 -0.41
CA ARG A 50 -7.45 10.02 -1.69
C ARG A 50 -6.85 8.62 -1.66
N LEU A 51 -6.18 8.21 -0.59
CA LEU A 51 -5.59 6.89 -0.47
C LEU A 51 -6.68 5.82 -0.44
N ARG A 52 -6.61 4.84 -1.34
CA ARG A 52 -7.61 3.77 -1.49
C ARG A 52 -7.02 2.37 -1.43
N HIS A 53 -5.73 2.24 -1.70
CA HIS A 53 -5.08 0.96 -1.82
C HIS A 53 -3.61 1.01 -1.47
N PHE A 54 -3.05 -0.13 -1.09
CA PHE A 54 -1.62 -0.36 -1.03
C PHE A 54 -1.28 -1.61 -1.84
N HIS A 55 -0.18 -1.54 -2.55
CA HIS A 55 0.53 -2.73 -3.03
C HIS A 55 1.78 -2.94 -2.17
N VAL A 56 2.09 -4.20 -1.90
CA VAL A 56 3.29 -4.64 -1.17
C VAL A 56 3.88 -5.82 -1.92
N HIS A 57 5.20 -6.02 -1.83
CA HIS A 57 5.91 -6.94 -2.73
C HIS A 57 6.66 -8.05 -1.98
N ASP A 58 7.68 -8.61 -2.62
CA ASP A 58 8.46 -9.74 -2.14
C ASP A 58 9.03 -9.55 -0.73
N GLU A 59 9.25 -8.31 -0.29
CA GLU A 59 9.78 -8.05 1.04
C GLU A 59 8.89 -8.62 2.15
N VAL A 60 7.58 -8.74 1.92
CA VAL A 60 6.67 -9.31 2.91
C VAL A 60 6.65 -10.83 2.91
N LEU A 61 7.33 -11.48 1.97
CA LEU A 61 7.52 -12.94 1.95
C LEU A 61 8.50 -13.40 3.02
N ASP A 62 9.45 -12.54 3.41
CA ASP A 62 10.36 -12.77 4.53
C ASP A 62 9.57 -12.94 5.84
N PRO A 63 9.72 -14.06 6.57
CA PRO A 63 9.03 -14.29 7.84
C PRO A 63 9.33 -13.27 8.93
N ASP A 64 10.49 -12.61 8.88
CA ASP A 64 10.93 -11.63 9.87
C ASP A 64 10.55 -10.19 9.49
N ASN A 65 9.96 -9.98 8.31
CA ASN A 65 9.49 -8.66 7.89
C ASN A 65 8.30 -8.19 8.74
N THR A 66 8.43 -7.02 9.37
CA THR A 66 7.38 -6.40 10.20
C THR A 66 6.80 -5.12 9.59
N ASN A 67 6.95 -4.90 8.29
CA ASN A 67 6.52 -3.65 7.66
C ASN A 67 5.01 -3.46 7.76
N ILE A 68 4.22 -4.53 7.55
CA ILE A 68 2.76 -4.45 7.62
C ILE A 68 2.28 -4.12 9.03
N LEU A 69 2.96 -4.62 10.07
CA LEU A 69 2.67 -4.25 11.45
C LEU A 69 2.82 -2.73 11.66
N ARG A 70 3.96 -2.18 11.21
CA ARG A 70 4.23 -0.72 11.32
C ARG A 70 3.26 0.09 10.49
N LEU A 71 3.03 -0.33 9.24
CA LEU A 71 2.11 0.33 8.32
C LEU A 71 0.67 0.34 8.86
N ALA A 72 0.18 -0.79 9.37
CA ALA A 72 -1.13 -0.90 10.00
C ALA A 72 -1.28 0.09 11.17
N GLY A 73 -0.26 0.17 12.04
CA GLY A 73 -0.21 1.12 13.15
C GLY A 73 -0.20 2.59 12.73
N GLN A 74 0.23 2.91 11.50
CA GLN A 74 0.19 4.27 10.95
C GLN A 74 -1.16 4.59 10.29
N ILE A 75 -1.68 3.68 9.47
CA ILE A 75 -2.81 3.99 8.57
C ILE A 75 -4.18 3.80 9.24
N LYS A 76 -4.31 2.87 10.21
CA LYS A 76 -5.59 2.66 10.90
C LYS A 76 -6.02 3.87 11.74
N PRO A 77 -5.16 4.49 12.55
CA PRO A 77 -5.50 5.73 13.27
C PRO A 77 -5.80 6.89 12.31
N ALA A 78 -5.14 6.92 11.14
CA ALA A 78 -5.42 7.86 10.07
C ALA A 78 -6.76 7.58 9.34
N GLY A 79 -7.55 6.59 9.78
CA GLY A 79 -8.87 6.30 9.25
C GLY A 79 -8.88 5.50 7.95
N TYR A 80 -7.75 4.91 7.53
CA TYR A 80 -7.72 4.04 6.37
C TYR A 80 -8.56 2.78 6.59
N ARG A 81 -9.37 2.40 5.59
CA ARG A 81 -10.26 1.23 5.61
C ARG A 81 -10.18 0.42 4.30
N GLY A 82 -9.21 0.72 3.45
CA GLY A 82 -9.01 0.03 2.19
C GLY A 82 -8.26 -1.29 2.36
N TYR A 83 -7.89 -1.88 1.23
CA TYR A 83 -7.16 -3.15 1.18
C TYR A 83 -5.65 -2.93 1.04
N ILE A 84 -4.88 -3.93 1.44
CA ILE A 84 -3.46 -4.09 1.14
C ILE A 84 -3.36 -5.35 0.26
N SER A 85 -2.81 -5.23 -0.94
CA SER A 85 -2.67 -6.35 -1.87
C SER A 85 -1.21 -6.74 -2.02
N LEU A 86 -0.96 -8.04 -1.98
CA LEU A 86 0.34 -8.62 -2.31
C LEU A 86 0.47 -8.67 -3.84
N GLU A 87 1.42 -7.92 -4.38
CA GLU A 87 1.75 -7.88 -5.80
C GLU A 87 3.10 -8.55 -6.04
N ILE A 88 3.12 -9.63 -6.83
CA ILE A 88 4.31 -10.44 -7.13
C ILE A 88 4.45 -10.55 -8.65
N ILE A 89 5.60 -10.14 -9.19
CA ILE A 89 5.85 -10.07 -10.63
C ILE A 89 7.06 -10.96 -10.98
N HIS A 90 6.88 -12.28 -10.94
CA HIS A 90 7.98 -13.25 -11.15
C HIS A 90 7.92 -14.03 -12.47
N GLY A 91 6.91 -13.81 -13.31
CA GLY A 91 6.67 -14.62 -14.51
C GLY A 91 6.38 -16.11 -14.22
N LYS A 92 6.20 -16.48 -12.94
CA LYS A 92 5.85 -17.81 -12.42
C LYS A 92 5.01 -17.66 -11.15
N ASN A 93 4.21 -18.68 -10.83
CA ASN A 93 3.40 -18.70 -9.61
C ASN A 93 4.25 -18.96 -8.37
N LEU A 94 3.93 -18.29 -7.26
CA LEU A 94 4.41 -18.69 -5.95
C LEU A 94 3.71 -19.98 -5.47
N PRO A 95 4.37 -20.80 -4.63
CA PRO A 95 3.73 -21.96 -4.02
C PRO A 95 2.49 -21.55 -3.19
N GLU A 96 1.42 -22.34 -3.28
CA GLU A 96 0.17 -22.04 -2.56
C GLU A 96 0.36 -22.01 -1.04
N ASP A 97 1.15 -22.95 -0.49
CA ASP A 97 1.43 -22.99 0.95
C ASP A 97 2.23 -21.77 1.42
N LEU A 98 3.11 -21.23 0.57
CA LEU A 98 3.78 -19.96 0.84
C LEU A 98 2.73 -18.85 0.93
N LEU A 99 1.83 -18.73 -0.06
CA LEU A 99 0.79 -17.70 -0.08
C LEU A 99 -0.13 -17.79 1.15
N LYS A 100 -0.52 -19.00 1.58
CA LYS A 100 -1.32 -19.21 2.80
C LYS A 100 -0.57 -18.74 4.05
N SER A 101 0.71 -19.09 4.17
CA SER A 101 1.53 -18.71 5.33
C SER A 101 1.74 -17.19 5.40
N VAL A 102 1.97 -16.55 4.25
CA VAL A 102 2.11 -15.10 4.13
C VAL A 102 0.80 -14.42 4.49
N ALA A 103 -0.34 -14.85 3.91
CA ALA A 103 -1.64 -14.28 4.22
C ALA A 103 -2.00 -14.35 5.72
N ALA A 104 -1.72 -15.48 6.38
CA ALA A 104 -1.91 -15.63 7.82
C ALA A 104 -1.05 -14.63 8.62
N ARG A 105 0.24 -14.52 8.27
CA ARG A 105 1.17 -13.57 8.91
C ARG A 105 0.75 -12.11 8.70
N LEU A 106 0.39 -11.73 7.47
CA LEU A 106 -0.06 -10.37 7.18
C LEU A 106 -1.35 -10.03 7.93
N THR A 107 -2.30 -10.96 8.00
CA THR A 107 -3.54 -10.78 8.78
C THR A 107 -3.23 -10.54 10.26
N GLN A 108 -2.29 -11.30 10.83
CA GLN A 108 -1.85 -11.11 12.21
C GLN A 108 -1.19 -9.75 12.43
N GLN A 109 -0.27 -9.34 11.55
CA GLN A 109 0.36 -8.02 11.62
C GLN A 109 -0.65 -6.89 11.50
N ILE A 110 -1.60 -7.01 10.57
CA ILE A 110 -2.72 -6.07 10.45
C ILE A 110 -3.53 -6.05 11.74
N ALA A 111 -3.83 -7.18 12.38
CA ALA A 111 -4.61 -7.19 13.63
C ALA A 111 -3.88 -6.52 14.81
N GLN A 112 -2.55 -6.63 14.86
CA GLN A 112 -1.71 -6.14 15.95
C GLN A 112 -1.35 -4.65 15.87
N GLY A 113 -1.21 -4.10 14.66
CA GLY A 113 -0.99 -2.67 14.42
C GLY A 113 -2.29 -1.90 14.45
#